data_AF-A0A2V8KB22-F1
#
_entry.id   AF-A0A2V8KB22-F1
#
_cell.length_a   1.000
_cell.length_b   1.000
_cell.length_c   1.000
_cell.angle_alpha   90.00
_cell.angle_beta   90.00
_cell.angle_gamma   90.00
#
_symmetry.space_group_name_H-M   'P 1'
#
loop_
_entity.id
_entity.type
_entity.pdbx_description
1 polymer ?
#
loop_
_entity_poly.entity_id
_entity_poly.type
_entity_poly.pdbx_seq_one_letter_code
_entity_poly.pdbx_strand_id
1 'polypeptide(L)'
;ACETDVWTNDFEGPVFQRYPELARIKDELLALGAYRAALSGSGSAIFGQFQMVSEAVRAASVMGRQFRVKVTKPLPRWEYFQRMVEE
;
A
#
# COMPACT_ATOMS: atom_id res chain seq x y z
N ALA A 1 10.55 8.98 -23.95
CA ALA A 1 10.37 9.29 -22.52
C ALA A 1 9.68 8.10 -21.91
N CYS A 2 10.33 7.36 -21.01
CA CYS A 2 9.66 6.28 -20.31
C CYS A 2 8.62 6.92 -19.39
N GLU A 3 7.35 6.77 -19.75
CA GLU A 3 6.22 7.14 -18.90
C GLU A 3 6.48 6.51 -17.53
N THR A 4 6.44 7.34 -16.48
CA THR A 4 6.42 6.84 -15.12
C THR A 4 5.19 5.96 -14.99
N ASP A 5 5.36 4.64 -14.97
CA ASP A 5 4.28 3.65 -14.79
C ASP A 5 3.49 4.02 -13.53
N VAL A 6 2.38 4.73 -13.72
CA VAL A 6 1.49 5.14 -12.65
C VAL A 6 0.82 3.86 -12.19
N TRP A 7 1.17 3.41 -10.99
CA TRP A 7 0.54 2.21 -10.42
C TRP A 7 -0.89 2.54 -10.01
N THR A 8 -1.83 1.98 -10.75
CA THR A 8 -3.26 2.08 -10.47
C THR A 8 -3.87 0.69 -10.38
N ASN A 9 -4.98 0.61 -9.68
CA ASN A 9 -5.82 -0.57 -9.65
C ASN A 9 -7.13 -0.20 -10.33
N ASP A 10 -7.61 -1.02 -11.26
CA ASP A 10 -8.79 -0.72 -12.10
C ASP A 10 -10.06 -0.47 -11.28
N PHE A 11 -10.14 -1.00 -10.05
CA PHE A 11 -11.26 -0.74 -9.14
C PHE A 11 -11.22 0.65 -8.51
N GLU A 12 -10.10 1.38 -8.55
CA GLU A 12 -9.97 2.68 -7.89
C GLU A 12 -11.01 3.68 -8.38
N GLY A 13 -11.28 3.74 -9.69
CA GLY A 13 -12.28 4.67 -10.26
C GLY A 13 -13.66 4.54 -9.59
N PRO A 14 -14.36 3.41 -9.74
CA PRO A 14 -15.67 3.23 -9.13
C PRO A 14 -15.63 3.21 -7.59
N VAL A 15 -14.59 2.63 -6.99
CA VAL A 15 -14.48 2.54 -5.52
C VAL A 15 -14.27 3.91 -4.89
N PHE A 16 -13.39 4.75 -5.43
CA PHE A 16 -13.12 6.09 -4.91
C PHE A 16 -14.27 7.07 -5.19
N GLN A 17 -14.98 6.89 -6.31
CA GLN A 17 -16.20 7.65 -6.54
C GLN A 17 -17.26 7.36 -5.47
N ARG A 18 -17.39 6.10 -5.05
CA ARG A 18 -18.36 5.69 -4.02
C ARG A 18 -17.86 5.99 -2.59
N TYR A 19 -16.57 5.83 -2.35
CA TYR A 19 -15.89 5.94 -1.05
C TYR A 19 -14.66 6.87 -1.17
N PRO A 20 -14.85 8.20 -1.28
CA PRO A 20 -13.77 9.16 -1.48
C PRO A 20 -12.77 9.22 -0.32
N GLU A 21 -13.15 8.74 0.87
CA GLU A 21 -12.24 8.57 2.00
C GLU A 21 -11.08 7.62 1.70
N LEU A 22 -11.28 6.61 0.83
CA LEU A 22 -10.22 5.68 0.45
C LEU A 22 -9.18 6.35 -0.45
N ALA A 23 -9.60 7.27 -1.32
CA ALA A 23 -8.68 8.10 -2.11
C ALA A 23 -7.85 9.00 -1.21
N ARG A 24 -8.46 9.62 -0.18
CA ARG A 24 -7.74 10.45 0.80
C ARG A 24 -6.67 9.67 1.55
N ILE A 25 -6.96 8.42 1.95
CA ILE A 25 -5.97 7.53 2.60
C ILE A 25 -4.79 7.24 1.66
N LYS A 26 -5.06 7.01 0.37
CA LYS A 26 -4.01 6.83 -0.65
C LYS A 26 -3.14 8.09 -0.77
N ASP A 27 -3.76 9.27 -0.86
CA ASP A 27 -3.06 10.54 -0.95
C ASP A 27 -2.22 10.83 0.30
N GLU A 28 -2.73 10.50 1.48
CA GLU A 28 -2.02 10.66 2.75
C GLU A 28 -0.78 9.76 2.81
N LEU A 29 -0.87 8.50 2.36
CA LEU A 29 0.28 7.60 2.28
C LEU A 29 1.37 8.15 1.35
N LEU A 30 0.99 8.71 0.21
CA LEU A 30 1.92 9.37 -0.72
C LEU A 30 2.58 10.60 -0.06
N ALA A 31 1.79 11.43 0.62
CA ALA A 31 2.30 12.60 1.35
C ALA A 31 3.25 12.21 2.50
N LEU A 32 3.06 11.04 3.11
CA LEU A 32 3.95 10.47 4.13
C LEU A 32 5.24 9.84 3.57
N GLY A 33 5.44 9.89 2.25
CA GLY A 33 6.66 9.43 1.59
C GLY A 33 6.58 8.02 1.00
N ALA A 34 5.38 7.47 0.82
CA ALA A 34 5.23 6.25 0.03
C ALA A 34 5.60 6.54 -1.43
N TYR A 35 6.46 5.72 -2.03
CA TYR A 35 6.82 5.89 -3.44
C TYR A 35 5.73 5.38 -4.39
N ARG A 36 4.87 4.48 -3.89
CA ARG A 36 3.64 4.00 -4.55
C ARG A 36 2.58 3.80 -3.48
N ALA A 37 1.32 4.07 -3.82
CA ALA A 37 0.17 3.71 -3.01
C ALA A 37 -1.00 3.34 -3.91
N ALA A 38 -1.79 2.34 -3.52
CA ALA A 38 -2.93 1.89 -4.29
C ALA A 38 -3.95 1.11 -3.43
N LEU A 39 -5.13 0.91 -4.00
CA LEU A 39 -6.11 -0.05 -3.48
C LEU A 39 -5.59 -1.49 -3.62
N SER A 40 -5.76 -2.32 -2.59
CA SER A 40 -5.46 -3.75 -2.64
C SER A 40 -6.68 -4.55 -3.09
N GLY A 41 -6.60 -5.21 -4.26
CA GLY A 41 -7.71 -5.97 -4.84
C GLY A 41 -8.95 -5.09 -5.06
N SER A 42 -10.14 -5.58 -4.72
CA SER A 42 -11.38 -4.78 -4.76
C SER A 42 -11.54 -3.83 -3.56
N GLY A 43 -10.54 -3.72 -2.68
CA GLY A 43 -10.62 -2.96 -1.44
C GLY A 43 -11.16 -3.74 -0.24
N SER A 44 -11.35 -3.09 0.91
CA SER A 44 -11.17 -1.65 1.19
C SER A 44 -9.77 -1.26 1.65
N ALA A 45 -8.83 -2.20 1.72
CA ALA A 45 -7.47 -1.93 2.18
C ALA A 45 -6.71 -1.07 1.16
N ILE A 46 -6.13 0.04 1.62
CA ILE A 46 -5.11 0.79 0.89
C ILE A 46 -3.74 0.37 1.42
N PHE A 47 -2.77 0.23 0.53
CA PHE A 47 -1.38 0.02 0.91
C PHE A 47 -0.49 1.11 0.33
N GLY A 48 0.61 1.39 1.04
CA GLY A 48 1.69 2.25 0.58
C GLY A 48 3.01 1.48 0.63
N GLN A 49 3.83 1.64 -0.38
CA GLN A 49 5.15 1.02 -0.48
C GLN A 49 6.23 2.06 -0.20
N PHE A 50 7.18 1.70 0.66
CA PHE A 50 8.27 2.56 1.10
C PHE A 50 9.61 1.91 0.76
N GLN A 51 10.64 2.72 0.52
CA GLN A 51 11.97 2.18 0.23
C GLN A 51 12.69 1.71 1.49
N MET A 52 12.45 2.39 2.62
CA MET A 52 13.04 2.01 3.91
C MET A 52 11.97 1.59 4.93
N VAL A 53 12.30 0.58 5.75
CA VAL A 53 11.44 0.09 6.83
C VAL A 53 11.14 1.20 7.84
N SER A 54 12.11 2.06 8.14
CA SER A 54 11.94 3.18 9.06
C SER A 54 10.87 4.19 8.58
N GLU A 55 10.76 4.41 7.28
CA GLU A 55 9.75 5.29 6.68
C GLU A 55 8.36 4.66 6.79
N ALA A 56 8.24 3.37 6.48
CA ALA A 56 6.99 2.63 6.63
C ALA A 56 6.50 2.62 8.07
N VAL A 57 7.40 2.42 9.04
CA VAL A 57 7.06 2.44 10.48
C VAL A 57 6.59 3.83 10.90
N ARG A 58 7.29 4.90 10.48
CA ARG A 58 6.87 6.28 10.78
C ARG A 58 5.49 6.60 10.21
N ALA A 59 5.24 6.26 8.94
CA ALA A 59 3.93 6.43 8.33
C ALA A 59 2.86 5.63 9.07
N ALA A 60 3.15 4.39 9.46
CA ALA A 60 2.23 3.56 10.24
C ALA A 60 1.93 4.14 11.62
N SER A 61 2.89 4.78 12.30
CA SER A 61 2.63 5.48 13.56
C SER A 61 1.68 6.67 13.41
N VAL A 62 1.77 7.41 12.30
CA VAL A 62 0.86 8.53 12.00
C VAL A 62 -0.54 8.00 11.67
N MET A 63 -0.63 7.10 10.68
CA MET A 63 -1.88 6.51 10.19
C MET A 63 -2.60 5.67 11.26
N GLY A 64 -1.83 5.02 12.15
CA GLY A 64 -2.32 4.17 13.22
C GLY A 64 -3.16 4.90 14.28
N ARG A 65 -3.14 6.24 14.28
CA ARG A 65 -4.00 7.06 15.14
C ARG A 65 -5.47 7.01 14.72
N GLN A 66 -5.73 6.74 13.44
CA GLN A 66 -7.07 6.77 12.84
C GLN A 66 -7.48 5.42 12.24
N PHE A 67 -6.51 4.61 11.79
CA PHE A 67 -6.78 3.38 11.04
C PHE A 67 -6.09 2.16 11.67
N ARG A 68 -6.62 0.98 11.37
CA ARG A 68 -5.93 -0.28 11.69
C ARG A 68 -4.82 -0.52 10.68
N VAL A 69 -3.58 -0.30 11.09
CA VAL A 69 -2.39 -0.42 10.23
C VAL A 69 -1.58 -1.67 10.59
N LYS A 70 -1.09 -2.38 9.58
CA LYS A 70 -0.09 -3.44 9.72
C LYS A 70 1.10 -3.13 8.82
N VAL A 71 2.30 -3.08 9.40
CA VAL A 71 3.54 -3.00 8.64
C VAL A 71 3.97 -4.41 8.27
N THR A 72 4.25 -4.65 7.00
CA THR A 72 4.65 -5.96 6.49
C THR A 72 5.84 -5.83 5.55
N LYS A 73 6.64 -6.90 5.46
CA LYS A 73 7.71 -7.04 4.47
C LYS A 73 7.17 -7.88 3.30
N PRO A 74 7.24 -7.41 2.04
CA PRO A 74 6.91 -8.25 0.91
C PRO A 74 7.87 -9.45 0.84
N LEU A 75 7.34 -10.65 0.64
CA LEU A 75 8.13 -11.86 0.45
C LEU A 75 8.28 -12.13 -1.06
N PRO A 76 9.50 -12.21 -1.58
CA PRO A 76 9.70 -12.68 -2.94
C PRO A 76 9.28 -14.14 -3.06
N ARG A 77 8.85 -14.54 -4.26
CA ARG A 77 8.30 -15.88 -4.52
C ARG A 77 9.23 -17.02 -4.05
N TRP A 78 10.53 -16.89 -4.25
CA TRP A 78 11.50 -17.91 -3.84
C TRP A 78 11.55 -18.08 -2.31
N GLU A 79 11.53 -16.98 -1.54
CA GLU A 79 11.54 -17.01 -0.07
C GLU A 79 10.21 -17.56 0.47
N TYR A 80 9.10 -17.29 -0.22
CA TYR A 80 7.81 -17.89 0.10
C TYR A 80 7.84 -19.43 0.00
N PHE A 81 8.35 -19.99 -1.10
CA PHE A 81 8.38 -21.45 -1.28
C PHE A 81 9.29 -22.15 -0.26
N GLN A 82 10.46 -21.57 0.03
CA GLN A 82 11.37 -22.11 1.05
C GLN A 82 10.74 -22.14 2.45
N ARG A 83 9.91 -21.15 2.79
CA ARG A 83 9.35 -21.01 4.14
C ARG A 83 8.02 -21.74 4.36
N MET A 84 7.27 -22.02 3.30
CA MET A 84 5.87 -22.46 3.42
C MET A 84 5.60 -23.83 2.78
N VAL A 85 6.52 -24.37 1.96
CA VAL A 85 6.31 -25.62 1.20
C VAL A 85 7.38 -26.69 1.52
N GLU A 86 8.55 -26.29 2.03
CA GLU A 86 9.63 -27.22 2.41
C GLU A 86 9.62 -27.59 3.91
N GLU A 87 8.55 -27.25 4.65
CA GLU A 87 8.17 -27.87 5.94
C GLU A 87 7.14 -28.98 5.72
#